data_AF-A0A9E0BXJ3-F1
#
_entry.id   AF-A0A9E0BXJ3-F1
#
_cell.length_a   1.000
_cell.length_b   1.000
_cell.length_c   1.000
_cell.angle_alpha   90.00
_cell.angle_beta   90.00
_cell.angle_gamma   90.00
#
_symmetry.space_group_name_H-M   'P 1'
#
loop_
_entity.id
_entity.type
_entity.pdbx_description
1 polymer ?
#
loop_
_entity_poly.entity_id
_entity_poly.type
_entity_poly.pdbx_seq_one_letter_code
_entity_poly.pdbx_strand_id
1 'polypeptide(L)'
;MSETQDKAQSSFKLNPMDELNDLRMSAKALPLLEHVKTFIRETVNPMSEEFERLGEGKADIWSYAPGQLECLEKAKDKAKAEGLWNFFLPNAETGEGLSNLDYAYIAVELGKNRMASETMNCAAPDTGNMEVLE
;
A
#
# COMPACT_ATOMS: atom_id res chain seq x y z
N MET A 1 22.60 45.92 -40.94
CA MET A 1 21.39 45.49 -40.21
C MET A 1 21.49 43.99 -40.05
N SER A 2 21.93 43.53 -38.88
CA SER A 2 21.90 42.12 -38.50
C SER A 2 21.23 42.09 -37.14
N GLU A 3 19.95 41.74 -37.15
CA GLU A 3 19.15 41.51 -35.96
C GLU A 3 19.63 40.19 -35.35
N THR A 4 20.39 40.27 -34.27
CA THR A 4 20.71 39.13 -33.44
C THR A 4 19.45 38.76 -32.66
N GLN A 5 18.85 37.62 -32.99
CA GLN A 5 17.70 37.07 -32.27
C GLN A 5 18.10 36.76 -30.81
N ASP A 6 17.45 37.45 -29.88
CA ASP A 6 17.45 37.10 -28.46
C ASP A 6 16.73 35.75 -28.29
N LYS A 7 17.50 34.68 -28.04
CA LYS A 7 16.93 33.38 -27.68
C LYS A 7 16.35 33.52 -26.27
N ALA A 8 15.02 33.51 -26.18
CA ALA A 8 14.31 33.42 -24.91
C ALA A 8 14.84 32.23 -24.09
N GLN A 9 15.62 32.53 -23.04
CA GLN A 9 16.01 31.52 -22.07
C GLN A 9 14.75 31.13 -21.29
N SER A 10 14.36 29.87 -21.38
CA SER A 10 13.28 29.31 -20.57
C SER A 10 13.59 29.53 -19.08
N SER A 11 12.64 30.11 -18.34
CA SER A 11 12.73 30.34 -16.90
C SER A 11 12.62 29.05 -16.08
N PHE A 12 12.30 27.91 -16.70
CA PHE A 12 12.22 26.62 -16.04
C PHE A 12 13.62 26.08 -15.74
N LYS A 13 14.15 26.43 -14.57
CA LYS A 13 15.25 25.71 -13.94
C LYS A 13 14.65 24.59 -13.10
N LEU A 14 14.73 23.34 -13.57
CA LEU A 14 14.42 22.16 -12.75
C LEU A 14 15.46 22.09 -11.63
N ASN A 15 15.06 22.51 -10.42
CA ASN A 15 15.81 22.23 -9.22
C ASN A 15 15.24 20.95 -8.59
N PRO A 16 16.00 19.85 -8.53
CA PRO A 16 15.55 18.62 -7.88
C PRO A 16 15.29 18.78 -6.38
N MET A 17 15.79 19.88 -5.78
CA MET A 17 15.60 20.21 -4.37
C MET A 17 14.43 21.17 -4.13
N ASP A 18 13.65 21.50 -5.17
CA ASP A 18 12.40 22.25 -5.01
C ASP A 18 11.37 21.36 -4.30
N GLU A 19 10.59 21.94 -3.39
CA GLU A 19 9.58 21.25 -2.59
C GLU A 19 8.55 20.55 -3.48
N LEU A 20 8.19 21.18 -4.62
CA LEU A 20 7.28 20.60 -5.61
C LEU A 20 7.80 19.29 -6.22
N ASN A 21 9.12 19.09 -6.24
CA ASN A 21 9.76 17.91 -6.84
C ASN A 21 10.21 16.88 -5.79
N ASP A 22 9.89 17.09 -4.51
CA ASP A 22 10.27 16.20 -3.43
C ASP A 22 9.29 15.01 -3.34
N LEU A 23 9.70 13.86 -3.88
CA LEU A 23 8.92 12.61 -3.85
C LEU A 23 9.26 11.72 -2.65
N ARG A 24 9.99 12.23 -1.65
CA ARG A 24 10.32 11.45 -0.46
C ARG A 24 9.09 11.25 0.42
N MET A 25 9.00 10.08 1.04
CA MET A 25 7.99 9.80 2.06
C MET A 25 8.12 10.76 3.24
N SER A 26 7.00 11.14 3.85
CA SER A 26 6.98 11.98 5.03
C SER A 26 7.64 11.27 6.22
N ALA A 27 8.39 12.03 7.04
CA ALA A 27 9.02 11.49 8.23
C ALA A 27 8.00 10.89 9.23
N LYS A 28 6.77 11.42 9.22
CA LYS A 28 5.66 10.95 10.06
C LYS A 28 5.18 9.56 9.66
N ALA A 29 5.23 9.21 8.37
CA ALA A 29 4.73 7.93 7.86
C ALA A 29 5.78 6.80 7.88
N LEU A 30 7.08 7.13 8.02
CA LEU A 30 8.16 6.14 8.07
C LEU A 30 7.98 5.05 9.15
N PRO A 31 7.56 5.35 10.40
CA PRO A 31 7.33 4.31 11.40
C PRO A 31 6.27 3.30 10.98
N LEU A 32 5.19 3.76 10.31
CA LEU A 32 4.15 2.88 9.79
C LEU A 32 4.70 1.99 8.67
N LEU A 33 5.49 2.54 7.74
CA LEU A 33 6.11 1.75 6.67
C LEU A 33 6.98 0.60 7.25
N GLU A 34 7.81 0.89 8.24
CA GLU A 34 8.66 -0.14 8.86
C GLU A 34 7.84 -1.18 9.64
N HIS A 35 6.72 -0.78 10.26
CA HIS A 35 5.80 -1.71 10.90
C HIS A 35 5.13 -2.63 9.86
N VAL A 36 4.63 -2.07 8.74
CA VAL A 36 4.07 -2.87 7.63
C VAL A 36 5.09 -3.86 7.09
N LYS A 37 6.34 -3.42 6.83
CA LYS A 37 7.41 -4.32 6.34
C LYS A 37 7.69 -5.47 7.29
N THR A 38 7.71 -5.18 8.59
CA THR A 38 7.93 -6.18 9.63
C THR A 38 6.75 -7.16 9.70
N PHE A 39 5.52 -6.65 9.70
CA PHE A 39 4.32 -7.48 9.70
C PHE A 39 4.23 -8.38 8.47
N ILE A 40 4.58 -7.87 7.28
CA ILE A 40 4.64 -8.68 6.06
C ILE A 40 5.66 -9.81 6.22
N ARG A 41 6.87 -9.50 6.67
CA ARG A 41 7.94 -10.48 6.85
C ARG A 41 7.59 -11.57 7.85
N GLU A 42 7.03 -11.18 8.99
CA GLU A 42 6.89 -12.06 10.17
C GLU A 42 5.52 -12.74 10.28
N THR A 43 4.49 -12.13 9.70
CA THR A 43 3.12 -12.66 9.74
C THR A 43 2.63 -13.06 8.36
N VAL A 44 2.64 -12.14 7.39
CA VAL A 44 2.00 -12.39 6.07
C VAL A 44 2.76 -13.45 5.28
N ASN A 45 4.09 -13.38 5.19
CA ASN A 45 4.89 -14.34 4.44
C ASN A 45 4.68 -15.79 4.89
N PRO A 46 4.87 -16.15 6.18
CA PRO A 46 4.65 -17.54 6.61
C PRO A 46 3.18 -17.98 6.48
N MET A 47 2.21 -17.07 6.68
CA MET A 47 0.80 -17.41 6.47
C MET A 47 0.45 -17.56 4.99
N SER A 48 1.10 -16.83 4.09
CA SER A 48 0.93 -16.96 2.65
C SER A 48 1.45 -18.31 2.16
N GLU A 49 2.59 -18.77 2.66
CA GLU A 49 3.12 -20.11 2.37
C GLU A 49 2.14 -21.19 2.83
N GLU A 50 1.60 -21.07 4.05
CA GLU A 50 0.60 -21.99 4.57
C GLU A 50 -0.71 -21.95 3.76
N PHE A 51 -1.16 -20.76 3.38
CA PHE A 51 -2.35 -20.57 2.56
C PHE A 51 -2.20 -21.23 1.19
N GLU A 52 -1.02 -21.12 0.57
CA GLU A 52 -0.71 -21.76 -0.71
C GLU A 52 -0.67 -23.28 -0.56
N ARG A 53 -0.01 -23.79 0.48
CA ARG A 53 0.04 -25.22 0.82
C ARG A 53 -1.36 -25.82 1.04
N LEU A 54 -2.24 -25.12 1.75
CA LEU A 54 -3.64 -25.53 1.96
C LEU A 54 -4.46 -25.52 0.67
N GLY A 55 -4.05 -24.72 -0.32
CA GLY A 55 -4.69 -24.62 -1.63
C GLY A 55 -4.21 -25.65 -2.65
N GLU A 56 -3.22 -26.48 -2.34
CA GLU A 56 -2.71 -27.49 -3.26
C GLU A 56 -3.77 -28.54 -3.61
N GLY A 57 -3.85 -28.92 -4.89
CA GLY A 57 -4.77 -29.97 -5.36
C GLY A 57 -6.24 -29.55 -5.47
N LYS A 58 -6.52 -28.25 -5.40
CA LYS A 58 -7.88 -27.70 -5.51
C LYS A 58 -8.50 -27.94 -6.89
N ALA A 59 -9.73 -28.41 -6.90
CA ALA A 59 -10.47 -28.70 -8.14
C ALA A 59 -10.96 -27.42 -8.85
N ASP A 60 -11.35 -26.40 -8.08
CA ASP A 60 -11.82 -25.11 -8.58
C ASP A 60 -10.95 -23.98 -8.04
N ILE A 61 -10.24 -23.30 -8.94
CA ILE A 61 -9.35 -22.18 -8.63
C ILE A 61 -10.09 -20.96 -8.05
N TRP A 62 -11.41 -20.87 -8.24
CA TRP A 62 -12.25 -19.77 -7.77
C TRP A 62 -12.87 -20.00 -6.38
N SER A 63 -12.78 -21.23 -5.84
CA SER A 63 -13.29 -21.57 -4.51
C SER A 63 -12.26 -21.28 -3.41
N TYR A 64 -12.47 -21.70 -2.15
CA TYR A 64 -11.42 -21.85 -1.13
C TYR A 64 -11.29 -23.32 -0.75
N ALA A 65 -10.06 -23.80 -0.54
CA ALA A 65 -9.83 -25.13 0.03
C ALA A 65 -10.01 -25.09 1.55
N PRO A 66 -10.33 -26.23 2.20
CA PRO A 66 -10.46 -26.27 3.66
C PRO A 66 -9.23 -25.69 4.37
N GLY A 67 -9.43 -24.77 5.32
CA GLY A 67 -8.36 -24.14 6.07
C GLY A 67 -7.84 -22.82 5.48
N GLN A 68 -8.05 -22.54 4.18
CA GLN A 68 -7.54 -21.31 3.55
C GLN A 68 -8.17 -20.06 4.15
N LEU A 69 -9.49 -20.07 4.34
CA LEU A 69 -10.21 -18.92 4.89
C LEU A 69 -9.83 -18.70 6.36
N GLU A 70 -9.72 -19.76 7.15
CA GLU A 70 -9.30 -19.70 8.54
C GLU A 70 -7.85 -19.19 8.69
N CYS A 71 -6.97 -19.52 7.74
CA CYS A 71 -5.61 -18.97 7.69
C CYS A 71 -5.63 -17.47 7.41
N LEU A 72 -6.43 -17.03 6.43
CA LEU A 72 -6.56 -15.62 6.08
C LEU A 72 -7.16 -14.78 7.22
N GLU A 73 -8.24 -15.27 7.85
CA GLU A 73 -8.88 -14.56 8.97
C GLU A 73 -7.94 -14.41 10.17
N LYS A 74 -7.12 -15.42 10.48
CA LYS A 74 -6.07 -15.29 11.51
C LYS A 74 -5.06 -14.20 11.19
N ALA A 75 -4.73 -14.01 9.91
CA ALA A 75 -3.84 -12.93 9.48
C ALA A 75 -4.50 -11.56 9.68
N LYS A 76 -5.77 -11.44 9.26
CA LYS A 76 -6.57 -10.21 9.40
C LYS A 76 -6.76 -9.82 10.87
N ASP A 77 -7.03 -10.77 11.74
CA ASP A 77 -7.20 -10.52 13.18
C ASP A 77 -5.92 -9.97 13.81
N LYS A 78 -4.75 -10.48 13.42
CA LYS A 78 -3.46 -9.94 13.86
C LYS A 78 -3.25 -8.52 13.34
N ALA A 79 -3.55 -8.27 12.07
CA ALA A 79 -3.40 -6.94 11.47
C ALA A 79 -4.27 -5.91 12.21
N LYS A 80 -5.54 -6.23 12.49
CA LYS A 80 -6.44 -5.40 13.30
C LYS A 80 -5.90 -5.14 14.70
N ALA A 81 -5.39 -6.18 15.37
CA ALA A 81 -4.82 -6.06 16.72
C ALA A 81 -3.59 -5.15 16.77
N GLU A 82 -2.82 -5.07 15.68
CA GLU A 82 -1.66 -4.19 15.53
C GLU A 82 -1.99 -2.81 14.95
N GLY A 83 -3.28 -2.53 14.65
CA GLY A 83 -3.70 -1.26 14.04
C GLY A 83 -3.33 -1.11 12.56
N LEU A 84 -2.99 -2.21 11.89
CA LEU A 84 -2.61 -2.26 10.48
C LEU A 84 -3.84 -2.52 9.61
N TRP A 85 -4.70 -1.50 9.45
CA TRP A 85 -5.99 -1.63 8.78
C TRP A 85 -6.37 -0.33 8.04
N ASN A 86 -6.91 -0.44 6.82
CA ASN A 86 -7.51 0.67 6.05
C ASN A 86 -6.57 1.88 5.79
N PHE A 87 -5.36 1.66 5.28
CA PHE A 87 -4.40 2.75 5.04
C PHE A 87 -4.83 3.76 3.94
N PHE A 88 -5.81 3.41 3.11
CA PHE A 88 -6.22 4.18 1.93
C PHE A 88 -7.30 5.23 2.22
N LEU A 89 -7.91 5.25 3.42
CA LEU A 89 -8.99 6.17 3.74
C LEU A 89 -8.43 7.56 4.12
N PRO A 90 -8.81 8.63 3.39
CA PRO A 90 -8.24 9.96 3.57
C PRO A 90 -8.85 10.78 4.71
N ASN A 91 -10.06 10.43 5.19
CA ASN A 91 -10.79 11.29 6.13
C ASN A 91 -10.48 11.02 7.62
N ALA A 92 -10.32 12.11 8.36
CA ALA A 92 -9.59 12.20 9.61
C ALA A 92 -10.45 12.46 10.86
N GLU A 93 -11.76 12.16 10.88
CA GLU A 93 -12.47 12.04 12.18
C GLU A 93 -11.88 10.91 13.05
N THR A 94 -11.04 10.05 12.44
CA THR A 94 -10.21 9.03 13.10
C THR A 94 -8.69 9.22 12.90
N GLY A 95 -8.22 10.36 12.34
CA GLY A 95 -6.80 10.74 12.24
C GLY A 95 -6.33 11.17 10.83
N GLU A 96 -5.37 12.11 10.75
CA GLU A 96 -4.77 12.71 9.53
C GLU A 96 -4.31 11.63 8.52
N GLY A 97 -5.21 11.16 7.65
CA GLY A 97 -5.00 10.09 6.68
C GLY A 97 -3.71 10.25 5.88
N LEU A 98 -3.16 9.12 5.41
CA LEU A 98 -1.93 9.14 4.62
C LEU A 98 -2.11 9.97 3.36
N SER A 99 -1.08 10.74 3.01
CA SER A 99 -1.02 11.33 1.67
C SER A 99 -0.95 10.22 0.62
N ASN A 100 -1.41 10.49 -0.59
CA ASN A 100 -1.28 9.54 -1.70
C ASN A 100 0.18 9.12 -1.92
N LEU A 101 1.13 10.03 -1.72
CA LEU A 101 2.55 9.74 -1.83
C LEU A 101 3.00 8.76 -0.73
N ASP A 102 2.62 9.00 0.52
CA ASP A 102 2.98 8.11 1.63
C ASP A 102 2.34 6.72 1.46
N TYR A 103 1.08 6.67 1.03
CA TYR A 103 0.40 5.41 0.76
C TYR A 103 1.05 4.65 -0.41
N ALA A 104 1.58 5.33 -1.44
CA ALA A 104 2.28 4.68 -2.54
C ALA A 104 3.48 3.86 -2.08
N TYR A 105 4.26 4.36 -1.10
CA TYR A 105 5.38 3.61 -0.52
C TYR A 105 4.90 2.35 0.22
N ILE A 106 3.80 2.46 0.97
CA ILE A 106 3.20 1.31 1.67
C ILE A 106 2.64 0.30 0.66
N ALA A 107 1.94 0.76 -0.39
CA ALA A 107 1.35 -0.07 -1.43
C ALA A 107 2.41 -0.90 -2.18
N VAL A 108 3.62 -0.37 -2.38
CA VAL A 108 4.74 -1.15 -2.93
C VAL A 108 5.09 -2.35 -2.05
N GLU A 109 5.10 -2.19 -0.73
CA GLU A 109 5.34 -3.29 0.20
C GLU A 109 4.18 -4.29 0.21
N LEU A 110 2.94 -3.81 0.22
CA LEU A 110 1.74 -4.66 0.10
C LEU A 110 1.77 -5.49 -1.20
N GLY A 111 2.24 -4.93 -2.31
CA GLY A 111 2.33 -5.61 -3.58
C GLY A 111 3.36 -6.75 -3.65
N LYS A 112 4.27 -6.88 -2.67
CA LYS A 112 5.28 -7.94 -2.65
C LYS A 112 4.71 -9.31 -2.29
N ASN A 113 3.54 -9.36 -1.66
CA ASN A 113 2.87 -10.60 -1.30
C ASN A 113 1.37 -10.49 -1.61
N ARG A 114 0.84 -11.47 -2.35
CA ARG A 114 -0.57 -11.48 -2.81
C ARG A 114 -1.58 -11.42 -1.66
N MET A 115 -1.20 -11.90 -0.48
CA MET A 115 -2.07 -11.92 0.70
C MET A 115 -1.98 -10.64 1.54
N ALA A 116 -0.98 -9.77 1.33
CA ALA A 116 -0.74 -8.62 2.20
C ALA A 116 -1.87 -7.59 2.13
N SER A 117 -2.27 -7.18 0.92
CA SER A 117 -3.38 -6.24 0.74
C SER A 117 -4.68 -6.76 1.35
N GLU A 118 -5.00 -8.04 1.14
CA GLU A 118 -6.20 -8.66 1.72
C GLU A 118 -6.13 -8.71 3.25
N THR A 119 -4.96 -9.02 3.81
CA THR A 119 -4.74 -9.13 5.26
C THR A 119 -4.93 -7.80 5.98
N MET A 120 -4.54 -6.69 5.37
CA MET A 120 -4.62 -5.34 5.96
C MET A 120 -5.82 -4.53 5.42
N ASN A 121 -6.77 -5.20 4.76
CA ASN A 121 -7.98 -4.60 4.18
C ASN A 121 -7.72 -3.46 3.18
N CYS A 122 -6.67 -3.63 2.38
CA CYS A 122 -6.24 -2.71 1.33
C CYS A 122 -6.32 -3.37 -0.06
N ALA A 123 -7.12 -4.43 -0.22
CA ALA A 123 -7.29 -5.14 -1.49
C ALA A 123 -8.35 -4.46 -2.37
N ALA A 124 -8.04 -4.38 -3.66
CA ALA A 124 -9.07 -4.11 -4.67
C ALA A 124 -9.99 -5.35 -4.81
N PRO A 125 -11.29 -5.17 -5.12
CA PRO A 125 -11.97 -3.92 -5.47
C PRO A 125 -12.49 -3.12 -4.26
N ASP A 126 -12.36 -3.66 -3.05
CA ASP A 126 -13.05 -3.14 -1.86
C ASP A 126 -12.57 -1.74 -1.46
N THR A 127 -11.29 -1.42 -1.70
CA THR A 127 -10.77 -0.05 -1.49
C THR A 127 -11.56 0.99 -2.30
N GLY A 128 -11.76 0.76 -3.59
CA GLY A 128 -12.49 1.68 -4.47
C GLY A 128 -13.99 1.74 -4.15
N ASN A 129 -14.58 0.63 -3.71
CA ASN A 129 -15.97 0.64 -3.24
C ASN A 129 -16.14 1.44 -1.94
N MET A 130 -15.20 1.34 -1.01
CA MET A 130 -15.22 2.07 0.25
C MET A 130 -14.99 3.58 0.05
N GLU A 131 -14.07 3.97 -0.84
CA GLU A 131 -13.83 5.39 -1.19
C GLU A 131 -15.07 6.10 -1.78
N VAL A 132 -16.00 5.36 -2.38
CA VAL A 132 -17.25 5.91 -2.95
C VAL A 132 -18.37 6.06 -1.91
N LEU A 133 -18.28 5.32 -0.79
CA LEU A 133 -19.32 5.28 0.24
C LEU A 133 -19.02 6.20 1.46
N GLU A 134 -17.81 6.76 1.56
CA GLU A 134 -17.50 7.88 2.46
C GLU A 134 -18.23 9.18 2.05
#